data_AF-A0A7V6PAD6-F1
#
_entry.id   AF-A0A7V6PAD6-F1
#
_cell.length_a   1.000
_cell.length_b   1.000
_cell.length_c   1.000
_cell.angle_alpha   90.00
_cell.angle_beta   90.00
_cell.angle_gamma   90.00
#
_symmetry.space_group_name_H-M   'P 1'
#
loop_
_entity.id
_entity.type
_entity.pdbx_description
1 polymer ?
#
loop_
_entity_poly.entity_id
_entity_poly.type
_entity_poly.pdbx_seq_one_letter_code
_entity_poly.pdbx_strand_id
1 'polypeptide(L)'
;MEIGERYRDVVSARWPITVTPQRDELLSSWLHRLAYANGVPGRAFARVLGLTPGMWSARLDLKCSITLADHLRQYADITSEQLAAMTMPDGLPKQLFLPLRKLHRRSGSTWLQFCPRCLATDTHPYFRREWRLATRLTCEKHKSRLRDRCTACNQPVAAFNQSALVPHHFCTRCGYDLRRASTIDLCPAVRKLDQCIHEIFGSNLSVETPIDNLLVRRLLEIPQLTRIRQQELLTDLSTSFRARCYERLVCHPNEGDIDRRHDHGAGRALASAGTKDSGLDLLIRMLSDALRPKRGRPTAGDSRSIVDLTHFLTTAQHMSLISMSPKSRRRNATAIVRCRC
;
A
#
# COMPACT_ATOMS: atom_id res chain seq x y z
N MET A 1 -39.24 -11.90 36.78
CA MET A 1 -39.81 -12.25 35.47
C MET A 1 -40.97 -11.32 35.15
N GLU A 2 -40.99 -10.43 34.16
CA GLU A 2 -40.21 -10.24 32.93
C GLU A 2 -40.59 -8.82 32.45
N ILE A 3 -39.66 -7.87 32.30
CA ILE A 3 -39.34 -7.30 30.97
C ILE A 3 -37.81 -7.31 30.75
N GLY A 4 -37.03 -7.18 31.82
CA GLY A 4 -35.55 -7.13 31.75
C GLY A 4 -34.87 -8.47 31.45
N GLU A 5 -35.56 -9.59 31.67
CA GLU A 5 -35.07 -10.93 31.30
C GLU A 5 -35.35 -11.24 29.83
N ARG A 6 -36.51 -10.85 29.29
CA ARG A 6 -36.85 -11.08 27.87
C ARG A 6 -35.94 -10.36 26.88
N TYR A 7 -35.34 -9.22 27.23
CA TYR A 7 -34.40 -8.56 26.32
C TYR A 7 -33.02 -9.22 26.26
N ARG A 8 -32.66 -10.04 27.25
CA ARG A 8 -31.45 -10.88 27.18
C ARG A 8 -31.65 -12.08 26.27
N ASP A 9 -32.88 -12.60 26.20
CA ASP A 9 -33.26 -13.72 25.32
C ASP A 9 -33.55 -13.30 23.87
N VAL A 10 -33.70 -12.00 23.61
CA VAL A 10 -33.88 -11.41 22.26
C VAL A 10 -32.57 -10.80 21.71
N VAL A 11 -31.44 -10.98 22.41
CA VAL A 11 -30.14 -10.64 21.83
C VAL A 11 -29.81 -11.70 20.78
N SER A 12 -30.24 -11.42 19.55
CA SER A 12 -29.88 -12.17 18.35
C SER A 12 -28.44 -12.68 18.46
N ALA A 13 -28.23 -13.98 18.19
CA ALA A 13 -26.90 -14.60 18.10
C ALA A 13 -26.00 -13.94 17.03
N ARG A 14 -26.53 -12.97 16.28
CA ARG A 14 -25.92 -12.24 15.16
C ARG A 14 -26.21 -10.75 15.25
N TRP A 15 -25.37 -9.92 14.65
CA TRP A 15 -25.66 -8.51 14.47
C TRP A 15 -26.81 -8.29 13.47
N PRO A 16 -27.65 -7.25 13.66
CA PRO A 16 -28.83 -7.00 12.82
C PRO A 16 -28.54 -6.91 11.33
N ILE A 17 -27.40 -6.31 10.96
CA ILE A 17 -26.99 -6.18 9.57
C ILE A 17 -25.61 -6.82 9.40
N THR A 18 -25.54 -7.77 8.47
CA THR A 18 -24.28 -8.34 7.99
C THR A 18 -23.79 -7.57 6.76
N VAL A 19 -22.48 -7.51 6.57
CA VAL A 19 -21.86 -6.86 5.42
C VAL A 19 -20.92 -7.85 4.76
N THR A 20 -21.08 -8.10 3.47
CA THR A 20 -20.18 -8.99 2.74
C THR A 20 -18.80 -8.32 2.53
N PRO A 21 -17.70 -8.98 2.96
CA PRO A 21 -16.34 -8.54 2.63
C PRO A 21 -16.12 -8.36 1.13
N GLN A 22 -15.38 -7.33 0.73
CA GLN A 22 -14.93 -7.15 -0.66
C GLN A 22 -13.61 -7.87 -0.92
N ARG A 23 -13.31 -8.09 -2.21
CA ARG A 23 -12.24 -8.99 -2.69
C ARG A 23 -10.81 -8.69 -2.22
N ASP A 24 -10.48 -7.58 -1.63
CA ASP A 24 -9.11 -7.26 -1.22
C ASP A 24 -9.16 -6.27 -0.07
N GLU A 25 -10.29 -6.29 0.64
CA GLU A 25 -10.64 -5.36 1.69
C GLU A 25 -9.80 -5.60 2.94
N LEU A 26 -9.37 -4.52 3.58
CA LEU A 26 -8.77 -4.60 4.92
C LEU A 26 -9.81 -4.94 5.97
N LEU A 27 -9.42 -5.73 6.97
CA LEU A 27 -10.28 -6.03 8.12
C LEU A 27 -10.78 -4.75 8.78
N SER A 28 -9.92 -3.74 8.95
CA SER A 28 -10.32 -2.42 9.45
C SER A 28 -11.37 -1.75 8.57
N SER A 29 -11.25 -1.83 7.24
CA SER A 29 -12.23 -1.27 6.31
C SER A 29 -13.60 -1.91 6.48
N TRP A 30 -13.63 -3.23 6.47
CA TRP A 30 -14.84 -4.03 6.62
C TRP A 30 -15.51 -3.77 7.96
N LEU A 31 -14.75 -3.75 9.06
CA LEU A 31 -15.27 -3.44 10.41
C LEU A 31 -15.90 -2.04 10.47
N HIS A 32 -15.34 -1.03 9.79
CA HIS A 32 -15.97 0.29 9.76
C HIS A 32 -17.26 0.31 8.94
N ARG A 33 -17.34 -0.45 7.84
CA ARG A 33 -18.58 -0.57 7.04
C ARG A 33 -19.65 -1.33 7.82
N LEU A 34 -19.27 -2.39 8.51
CA LEU A 34 -20.14 -3.16 9.39
C LEU A 34 -20.66 -2.33 10.55
N ALA A 35 -19.79 -1.55 11.21
CA ALA A 35 -20.18 -0.61 12.25
C ALA A 35 -21.20 0.40 11.74
N TYR A 36 -20.92 1.04 10.60
CA TYR A 36 -21.81 2.03 9.98
C TYR A 36 -23.17 1.41 9.61
N ALA A 37 -23.16 0.20 9.02
CA ALA A 37 -24.38 -0.52 8.67
C ALA A 37 -25.23 -0.84 9.91
N ASN A 38 -24.61 -1.16 11.04
CA ASN A 38 -25.29 -1.39 12.31
C ASN A 38 -25.53 -0.11 13.13
N GLY A 39 -25.38 1.08 12.55
CA GLY A 39 -25.68 2.36 13.22
C GLY A 39 -24.68 2.79 14.30
N VAL A 40 -23.48 2.19 14.34
CA VAL A 40 -22.45 2.48 15.35
C VAL A 40 -21.30 3.28 14.73
N PRO A 41 -20.96 4.47 15.25
CA PRO A 41 -19.77 5.20 14.82
C PRO A 41 -18.48 4.43 15.10
N GLY A 42 -17.48 4.56 14.21
CA GLY A 42 -16.23 3.78 14.29
C GLY A 42 -15.49 3.89 15.64
N ARG A 43 -15.55 5.04 16.32
CA ARG A 43 -14.97 5.19 17.66
C ARG A 43 -15.69 4.35 18.71
N ALA A 44 -17.01 4.34 18.68
CA ALA A 44 -17.84 3.60 19.65
C ALA A 44 -17.77 2.09 19.40
N PHE A 45 -17.58 1.68 18.14
CA PHE A 45 -17.50 0.28 17.76
C PHE A 45 -16.33 -0.47 18.41
N ALA A 46 -15.23 0.22 18.73
CA ALA A 46 -14.14 -0.36 19.53
C ALA A 46 -14.67 -1.00 20.83
N ARG A 47 -15.58 -0.31 21.54
CA ARG A 47 -16.17 -0.79 22.79
C ARG A 47 -17.09 -1.98 22.56
N VAL A 48 -17.83 -2.00 21.45
CA VAL A 48 -18.67 -3.14 21.05
C VAL A 48 -17.81 -4.40 20.87
N LEU A 49 -16.61 -4.25 20.32
CA LEU A 49 -15.65 -5.34 20.16
C LEU A 49 -14.83 -5.66 21.44
N GLY A 50 -15.10 -4.99 22.57
CA GLY A 50 -14.31 -5.15 23.80
C GLY A 50 -12.89 -4.59 23.71
N LEU A 51 -12.63 -3.66 22.79
CA LEU A 51 -11.30 -3.07 22.54
C LEU A 51 -11.16 -1.67 23.11
N THR A 52 -9.93 -1.30 23.47
CA THR A 52 -9.61 0.06 23.91
C THR A 52 -9.65 1.06 22.74
N PRO A 53 -10.11 2.30 22.95
CA PRO A 53 -10.07 3.35 21.94
C PRO A 53 -8.66 3.64 21.41
N GLY A 54 -8.58 4.21 20.20
CA GLY A 54 -7.32 4.54 19.54
C GLY A 54 -7.24 3.91 18.16
N MET A 55 -6.05 3.47 17.74
CA MET A 55 -5.83 2.82 16.43
C MET A 55 -6.26 1.34 16.45
N TRP A 56 -7.38 1.04 17.11
CA TRP A 56 -7.86 -0.34 17.32
C TRP A 56 -8.00 -1.07 15.98
N SER A 57 -8.64 -0.44 14.99
CA SER A 57 -8.92 -1.07 13.70
C SER A 57 -7.63 -1.39 12.95
N ALA A 58 -6.67 -0.46 12.94
CA ALA A 58 -5.41 -0.58 12.22
C ALA A 58 -4.51 -1.71 12.77
N ARG A 59 -4.65 -2.03 14.06
CA ARG A 59 -3.96 -3.17 14.69
C ARG A 59 -4.54 -4.50 14.21
N LEU A 60 -5.85 -4.56 14.01
CA LEU A 60 -6.54 -5.77 13.56
C LEU A 60 -6.16 -6.17 12.14
N ASP A 61 -5.79 -5.22 11.28
CA ASP A 61 -5.23 -5.53 9.95
C ASP A 61 -3.98 -6.41 10.05
N LEU A 62 -3.19 -6.29 11.12
CA LEU A 62 -1.92 -7.01 11.30
C LEU A 62 -2.07 -8.28 12.12
N LYS A 63 -2.95 -8.26 13.13
CA LYS A 63 -3.19 -9.38 14.01
C LYS A 63 -4.58 -9.27 14.63
N CYS A 64 -5.42 -10.26 14.34
CA CYS A 64 -6.68 -10.49 15.03
C CYS A 64 -6.48 -11.59 16.08
N SER A 65 -6.87 -11.35 17.34
CA SER A 65 -6.83 -12.39 18.37
C SER A 65 -7.88 -13.46 18.10
N ILE A 66 -7.60 -14.71 18.46
CA ILE A 66 -8.53 -15.84 18.26
C ILE A 66 -9.90 -15.55 18.86
N THR A 67 -9.96 -15.01 20.08
CA THR A 67 -11.22 -14.66 20.75
C THR A 67 -12.06 -13.66 19.94
N LEU A 68 -11.42 -12.62 19.39
CA LEU A 68 -12.11 -11.64 18.56
C LEU A 68 -12.53 -12.24 17.21
N ALA A 69 -11.70 -13.11 16.62
CA ALA A 69 -12.04 -13.82 15.40
C ALA A 69 -13.28 -14.69 15.61
N ASP A 70 -13.37 -15.42 16.72
CA ASP A 70 -14.52 -16.25 17.09
C ASP A 70 -15.78 -15.42 17.22
N HIS A 71 -15.71 -14.29 17.94
CA HIS A 71 -16.82 -13.33 18.04
C HIS A 71 -17.24 -12.80 16.67
N LEU A 72 -16.31 -12.40 15.81
CA LEU A 72 -16.66 -11.88 14.48
C LEU A 72 -17.31 -12.96 13.60
N ARG A 73 -16.84 -14.20 13.66
CA ARG A 73 -17.45 -15.33 12.93
C ARG A 73 -18.87 -15.59 13.41
N GLN A 74 -19.07 -15.61 14.73
CA GLN A 74 -20.39 -15.83 15.33
C GLN A 74 -21.36 -14.69 15.01
N TYR A 75 -20.97 -13.45 15.29
CA TYR A 75 -21.88 -12.30 15.25
C TYR A 75 -22.06 -11.71 13.84
N ALA A 76 -21.06 -11.79 12.97
CA ALA A 76 -21.10 -11.16 11.65
C ALA A 76 -21.27 -12.15 10.48
N ASP A 77 -21.41 -13.44 10.77
CA ASP A 77 -21.61 -14.51 9.78
C ASP A 77 -20.53 -14.55 8.68
N ILE A 78 -19.27 -14.46 9.11
CA ILE A 78 -18.09 -14.57 8.22
C ILE A 78 -17.33 -15.86 8.49
N THR A 79 -16.67 -16.38 7.45
CA THR A 79 -15.82 -17.57 7.57
C THR A 79 -14.39 -17.21 8.01
N SER A 80 -13.63 -18.23 8.44
CA SER A 80 -12.20 -18.07 8.76
C SER A 80 -11.39 -17.62 7.52
N GLU A 81 -11.75 -18.12 6.33
CA GLU A 81 -11.11 -17.77 5.06
C GLU A 81 -11.39 -16.32 4.68
N GLN A 82 -12.62 -15.84 4.88
CA GLN A 82 -12.97 -14.44 4.67
C GLN A 82 -12.22 -13.53 5.63
N LEU A 83 -12.10 -13.91 6.91
CA LEU A 83 -11.35 -13.15 7.89
C LEU A 83 -9.85 -13.09 7.52
N ALA A 84 -9.25 -14.24 7.17
CA ALA A 84 -7.86 -14.33 6.73
C ALA A 84 -7.62 -13.50 5.46
N ALA A 85 -8.54 -13.52 4.50
CA ALA A 85 -8.48 -12.74 3.27
C ALA A 85 -8.53 -11.23 3.51
N MET A 86 -9.03 -10.77 4.66
CA MET A 86 -9.08 -9.37 5.06
C MET A 86 -7.88 -8.93 5.92
N THR A 87 -7.14 -9.87 6.51
CA THR A 87 -5.92 -9.58 7.28
C THR A 87 -4.68 -9.52 6.39
N MET A 88 -3.64 -8.85 6.87
CA MET A 88 -2.35 -8.84 6.18
C MET A 88 -1.72 -10.24 6.27
N PRO A 89 -1.23 -10.80 5.14
CA PRO A 89 -0.62 -12.13 5.14
C PRO A 89 0.60 -12.20 6.07
N ASP A 90 0.71 -13.30 6.84
CA ASP A 90 1.88 -13.54 7.71
C ASP A 90 3.18 -13.77 6.93
N GLY A 91 3.09 -14.23 5.68
CA GLY A 91 4.24 -14.43 4.80
C GLY A 91 4.89 -13.13 4.32
N LEU A 92 4.25 -11.96 4.47
CA LEU A 92 4.86 -10.68 4.09
C LEU A 92 5.75 -10.12 5.20
N PRO A 93 6.90 -9.49 4.87
CA PRO A 93 7.78 -8.91 5.88
C PRO A 93 7.07 -7.75 6.55
N LYS A 94 6.78 -7.90 7.85
CA LYS A 94 6.05 -6.90 8.65
C LYS A 94 6.74 -5.53 8.65
N GLN A 95 8.04 -5.49 8.39
CA GLN A 95 8.83 -4.27 8.28
C GLN A 95 8.41 -3.41 7.08
N LEU A 96 7.79 -3.98 6.04
CA LEU A 96 7.29 -3.23 4.88
C LEU A 96 5.92 -2.60 5.11
N PHE A 97 5.24 -2.91 6.23
CA PHE A 97 3.94 -2.34 6.54
C PHE A 97 4.07 -0.91 7.06
N LEU A 98 3.14 -0.03 6.69
CA LEU A 98 3.14 1.33 7.23
C LEU A 98 2.93 1.28 8.75
N PRO A 99 3.62 2.14 9.51
CA PRO A 99 3.66 2.05 10.96
C PRO A 99 2.35 2.51 11.60
N LEU A 100 2.04 1.92 12.74
CA LEU A 100 0.91 2.31 13.59
C LEU A 100 1.31 3.47 14.50
N ARG A 101 1.44 4.68 13.93
CA ARG A 101 1.83 5.89 14.68
C ARG A 101 0.72 6.93 14.69
N LYS A 102 0.52 7.55 15.85
CA LYS A 102 -0.37 8.72 16.04
C LYS A 102 0.33 10.05 15.76
N LEU A 103 1.66 10.07 15.63
CA LEU A 103 2.45 11.30 15.51
C LEU A 103 2.19 12.01 14.17
N HIS A 104 1.58 13.19 14.25
CA HIS A 104 1.27 14.02 13.10
C HIS A 104 2.48 14.88 12.73
N ARG A 105 3.32 14.38 11.82
CA ARG A 105 4.30 15.20 11.08
C ARG A 105 3.89 15.24 9.63
N ARG A 106 3.88 16.42 8.98
CA ARG A 106 3.47 16.58 7.57
C ARG A 106 4.27 15.68 6.62
N SER A 107 5.56 15.47 6.89
CA SER A 107 6.43 14.55 6.16
C SER A 107 6.35 13.10 6.63
N GLY A 108 5.81 12.85 7.82
CA GLY A 108 5.78 11.54 8.44
C GLY A 108 4.72 10.63 7.84
N SER A 109 4.94 9.33 8.01
CA SER A 109 4.06 8.27 7.57
C SER A 109 2.73 8.25 8.31
N THR A 110 1.78 7.54 7.72
CA THR A 110 0.48 7.23 8.29
C THR A 110 0.24 5.74 8.12
N TRP A 111 -0.64 5.16 8.92
CA TRP A 111 -0.91 3.72 8.84
C TRP A 111 -1.65 3.30 7.56
N LEU A 112 -2.24 4.21 6.78
CA LEU A 112 -3.08 3.82 5.65
C LEU A 112 -2.96 4.77 4.47
N GLN A 113 -3.00 4.19 3.28
CA GLN A 113 -3.13 4.90 2.02
C GLN A 113 -4.50 4.67 1.38
N PHE A 114 -4.84 5.46 0.36
CA PHE A 114 -6.05 5.30 -0.43
C PHE A 114 -5.94 5.87 -1.84
N CYS A 115 -6.74 5.31 -2.75
CA CYS A 115 -6.99 5.91 -4.04
C CYS A 115 -8.36 6.61 -4.02
N PRO A 116 -8.43 7.94 -4.25
CA PRO A 116 -9.72 8.65 -4.25
C PRO A 116 -10.66 8.14 -5.34
N ARG A 117 -10.13 7.75 -6.51
CA ARG A 117 -10.93 7.20 -7.61
C ARG A 117 -11.50 5.83 -7.29
N CYS A 118 -10.77 4.95 -6.58
CA CYS A 118 -11.35 3.69 -6.12
C CYS A 118 -12.53 3.97 -5.20
N LEU A 119 -12.32 4.77 -4.14
CA LEU A 119 -13.39 5.14 -3.23
C LEU A 119 -14.58 5.80 -3.93
N ALA A 120 -14.38 6.54 -5.03
CA ALA A 120 -15.44 7.15 -5.81
C ALA A 120 -16.21 6.18 -6.73
N THR A 121 -15.53 5.14 -7.25
CA THR A 121 -16.10 4.20 -8.22
C THR A 121 -16.58 2.88 -7.62
N ASP A 122 -16.14 2.56 -6.41
CA ASP A 122 -16.56 1.36 -5.69
C ASP A 122 -18.03 1.53 -5.28
N THR A 123 -18.87 0.52 -5.55
CA THR A 123 -20.30 0.54 -5.16
C THR A 123 -20.46 0.81 -3.67
N HIS A 124 -19.61 0.18 -2.86
CA HIS A 124 -19.44 0.47 -1.45
C HIS A 124 -17.96 0.82 -1.24
N PRO A 125 -17.59 2.07 -0.93
CA PRO A 125 -16.19 2.44 -0.74
C PRO A 125 -15.51 1.56 0.31
N TYR A 126 -14.28 1.12 0.04
CA TYR A 126 -13.47 0.33 0.98
C TYR A 126 -11.97 0.58 0.81
N PHE A 127 -11.21 0.30 1.88
CA PHE A 127 -9.75 0.36 1.86
C PHE A 127 -9.14 -1.01 1.59
N ARG A 128 -8.17 -1.05 0.69
CA ARG A 128 -7.57 -2.29 0.16
C ARG A 128 -6.33 -2.70 0.96
N ARG A 129 -6.07 -4.00 1.03
CA ARG A 129 -4.93 -4.59 1.76
C ARG A 129 -3.59 -4.05 1.32
N GLU A 130 -3.36 -3.96 0.01
CA GLU A 130 -2.12 -3.42 -0.54
C GLU A 130 -1.82 -1.97 -0.09
N TRP A 131 -2.83 -1.21 0.35
CA TRP A 131 -2.65 0.16 0.83
C TRP A 131 -2.02 0.24 2.24
N ARG A 132 -1.75 -0.89 2.89
CA ARG A 132 -0.90 -0.99 4.08
C ARG A 132 0.59 -1.12 3.77
N LEU A 133 0.98 -1.36 2.51
CA LEU A 133 2.37 -1.56 2.12
C LEU A 133 3.08 -0.22 1.86
N ALA A 134 4.20 0.01 2.54
CA ALA A 134 5.03 1.19 2.33
C ALA A 134 5.72 1.21 0.96
N THR A 135 5.91 0.05 0.33
CA THR A 135 6.44 -0.05 -1.02
C THR A 135 5.40 0.21 -2.10
N ARG A 136 4.10 0.21 -1.74
CA ARG A 136 3.00 0.46 -2.69
C ARG A 136 2.69 1.95 -2.80
N LEU A 137 2.85 2.50 -3.99
CA LEU A 137 2.65 3.90 -4.32
C LEU A 137 1.57 4.13 -5.36
N THR A 138 1.30 3.15 -6.23
CA THR A 138 0.36 3.30 -7.33
C THR A 138 -0.91 2.48 -7.05
N CYS A 139 -2.08 3.05 -7.38
CA CYS A 139 -3.30 2.28 -7.46
C CYS A 139 -3.28 1.37 -8.69
N GLU A 140 -3.52 0.08 -8.50
CA GLU A 140 -3.54 -0.90 -9.61
C GLU A 140 -4.59 -0.55 -10.67
N LYS A 141 -5.82 -0.18 -10.26
CA LYS A 141 -6.94 0.12 -11.16
C LYS A 141 -6.79 1.46 -11.89
N HIS A 142 -6.34 2.49 -11.16
CA HIS A 142 -6.37 3.87 -11.67
C HIS A 142 -5.00 4.43 -12.08
N LYS A 143 -3.92 3.68 -11.86
CA LYS A 143 -2.52 4.02 -12.20
C LYS A 143 -2.05 5.38 -11.67
N SER A 144 -2.73 5.90 -10.64
CA SER A 144 -2.43 7.16 -9.96
C SER A 144 -1.79 6.89 -8.61
N ARG A 145 -1.02 7.87 -8.12
CA ARG A 145 -0.40 7.83 -6.80
C ARG A 145 -1.46 7.74 -5.72
N LEU A 146 -1.24 6.83 -4.78
CA LEU A 146 -2.02 6.74 -3.56
C LEU A 146 -1.81 7.97 -2.67
N ARG A 147 -2.81 8.32 -1.88
CA ARG A 147 -2.78 9.38 -0.86
C ARG A 147 -2.82 8.77 0.52
N ASP A 148 -2.31 9.47 1.51
CA ASP A 148 -2.33 9.07 2.92
C ASP A 148 -3.02 10.10 3.82
N ARG A 149 -3.44 11.24 3.24
CA ARG A 149 -3.96 12.39 3.96
C ARG A 149 -5.11 13.05 3.22
N CYS A 150 -5.98 13.70 3.99
CA CYS A 150 -7.02 14.56 3.48
C CYS A 150 -6.41 15.76 2.73
N THR A 151 -6.93 16.08 1.54
CA THR A 151 -6.48 17.23 0.74
C THR A 151 -6.93 18.58 1.30
N ALA A 152 -7.93 18.62 2.16
CA ALA A 152 -8.43 19.85 2.77
C ALA A 152 -7.68 20.22 4.07
N CYS A 153 -7.49 19.27 5.00
CA CYS A 153 -6.89 19.54 6.31
C CYS A 153 -5.55 18.84 6.58
N ASN A 154 -5.04 18.06 5.62
CA ASN A 154 -3.78 17.32 5.72
C ASN A 154 -3.69 16.28 6.86
N GLN A 155 -4.80 15.99 7.54
CA GLN A 155 -4.87 14.92 8.54
C GLN A 155 -4.86 13.53 7.89
N PRO A 156 -4.25 12.52 8.54
CA PRO A 156 -4.27 11.15 8.05
C PRO A 156 -5.69 10.56 8.11
N VAL A 157 -5.92 9.48 7.37
CA VAL A 157 -7.15 8.69 7.49
C VAL A 157 -7.21 8.09 8.89
N ALA A 158 -8.31 8.35 9.61
CA ALA A 158 -8.47 7.93 11.00
C ALA A 158 -9.91 7.49 11.31
N ALA A 159 -10.51 6.69 10.42
CA ALA A 159 -11.89 6.22 10.54
C ALA A 159 -12.21 5.56 11.90
N PHE A 160 -11.21 4.95 12.55
CA PHE A 160 -11.31 4.41 13.91
C PHE A 160 -11.67 5.45 14.98
N ASN A 161 -11.48 6.73 14.68
CA ASN A 161 -11.69 7.85 15.60
C ASN A 161 -12.99 8.61 15.30
N GLN A 162 -13.78 8.14 14.31
CA GLN A 162 -15.01 8.77 13.87
C GLN A 162 -16.07 8.72 14.98
N SER A 163 -16.48 9.89 15.48
CA SER A 163 -17.52 10.01 16.52
C SER A 163 -18.93 10.11 15.95
N ALA A 164 -19.07 10.71 14.76
CA ALA A 164 -20.35 10.80 14.06
C ALA A 164 -20.63 9.53 13.24
N LEU A 165 -21.91 9.21 13.04
CA LEU A 165 -22.35 8.13 12.16
C LEU A 165 -22.22 8.58 10.70
N VAL A 166 -21.01 8.48 10.16
CA VAL A 166 -20.70 8.79 8.76
C VAL A 166 -19.81 7.70 8.15
N PRO A 167 -19.85 7.48 6.83
CA PRO A 167 -19.00 6.50 6.17
C PRO A 167 -17.50 6.78 6.40
N HIS A 168 -16.69 5.72 6.39
CA HIS A 168 -15.25 5.79 6.70
C HIS A 168 -14.39 6.61 5.72
N HIS A 169 -14.96 7.06 4.60
CA HIS A 169 -14.28 7.83 3.56
C HIS A 169 -14.44 9.34 3.78
N PHE A 170 -15.12 9.75 4.84
CA PHE A 170 -15.13 11.12 5.31
C PHE A 170 -13.96 11.37 6.26
N CYS A 171 -13.29 12.51 6.10
CA CYS A 171 -12.21 12.90 6.99
C CYS A 171 -12.74 13.16 8.41
N THR A 172 -12.21 12.44 9.40
CA THR A 172 -12.61 12.57 10.81
C THR A 172 -12.35 13.95 11.42
N ARG A 173 -11.44 14.75 10.83
CA ARG A 173 -11.13 16.11 11.34
C ARG A 173 -12.02 17.19 10.75
N CYS A 174 -12.21 17.21 9.43
CA CYS A 174 -12.86 18.32 8.73
C CYS A 174 -14.09 17.92 7.91
N GLY A 175 -14.48 16.65 7.91
CA GLY A 175 -15.65 16.18 7.15
C GLY A 175 -15.46 16.16 5.63
N TYR A 176 -14.27 16.45 5.11
CA TYR A 176 -14.02 16.38 3.66
C TYR A 176 -14.18 14.96 3.13
N ASP A 177 -14.95 14.81 2.06
CA ASP A 177 -15.13 13.55 1.34
C ASP A 177 -13.86 13.18 0.56
N LEU A 178 -13.16 12.12 1.00
CA LEU A 178 -11.90 11.68 0.41
C LEU A 178 -12.05 11.21 -1.05
N ARG A 179 -13.26 10.86 -1.50
CA ARG A 179 -13.55 10.50 -2.90
C ARG A 179 -13.32 11.67 -3.86
N ARG A 180 -13.44 12.91 -3.36
CA ARG A 180 -13.26 14.14 -4.14
C ARG A 180 -11.82 14.63 -4.20
N ALA A 181 -10.89 13.96 -3.52
CA ALA A 181 -9.49 14.36 -3.52
C ALA A 181 -8.89 14.27 -4.94
N SER A 182 -8.04 15.24 -5.28
CA SER A 182 -7.37 15.29 -6.59
C SER A 182 -6.50 14.05 -6.84
N THR A 183 -6.28 13.68 -8.09
CA THR A 183 -5.40 12.55 -8.43
C THR A 183 -4.02 13.05 -8.83
N ILE A 184 -2.99 12.26 -8.52
CA ILE A 184 -1.60 12.58 -8.90
C ILE A 184 -1.08 11.45 -9.77
N ASP A 185 -0.55 11.79 -10.94
CA ASP A 185 0.06 10.81 -11.83
C ASP A 185 1.56 10.70 -11.55
N LEU A 186 2.09 9.48 -11.56
CA LEU A 186 3.52 9.17 -11.49
C LEU A 186 4.04 8.86 -12.90
N CYS A 187 5.33 9.06 -13.22
CA CYS A 187 5.86 8.61 -14.52
C CYS A 187 5.74 7.10 -14.71
N PRO A 188 5.76 6.64 -15.97
CA PRO A 188 5.75 5.22 -16.29
C PRO A 188 6.83 4.41 -15.55
N ALA A 189 8.05 4.93 -15.44
CA ALA A 189 9.16 4.23 -14.79
C ALA A 189 8.92 3.98 -13.29
N VAL A 190 8.42 4.98 -12.54
CA VAL A 190 8.03 4.80 -11.13
C VAL A 190 6.93 3.77 -10.98
N ARG A 191 5.88 3.86 -11.83
CA ARG A 191 4.77 2.90 -11.78
C ARG A 191 5.26 1.47 -12.07
N LYS A 192 6.21 1.33 -12.98
CA LYS A 192 6.83 0.05 -13.33
C LYS A 192 7.62 -0.52 -12.16
N LEU A 193 8.47 0.28 -11.52
CA LEU A 193 9.21 -0.12 -10.32
C LEU A 193 8.26 -0.54 -9.17
N ASP A 194 7.25 0.27 -8.88
CA ASP A 194 6.21 -0.03 -7.89
C ASP A 194 5.50 -1.37 -8.18
N GLN A 195 5.12 -1.60 -9.43
CA GLN A 195 4.46 -2.84 -9.85
C GLN A 195 5.38 -4.06 -9.72
N CYS A 196 6.64 -3.97 -10.15
CA CYS A 196 7.61 -5.07 -10.01
C CYS A 196 7.83 -5.43 -8.54
N ILE A 197 7.98 -4.42 -7.67
CA ILE A 197 8.12 -4.65 -6.23
C ILE A 197 6.86 -5.34 -5.69
N HIS A 198 5.67 -4.89 -6.08
CA HIS A 198 4.42 -5.51 -5.65
C HIS A 198 4.32 -6.98 -6.08
N GLU A 199 4.69 -7.31 -7.31
CA GLU A 199 4.68 -8.68 -7.85
C GLU A 199 5.70 -9.59 -7.17
N ILE A 200 6.89 -9.06 -6.85
CA ILE A 200 7.93 -9.79 -6.09
C ILE A 200 7.37 -10.27 -4.75
N PHE A 201 6.74 -9.37 -3.98
CA PHE A 201 6.19 -9.73 -2.68
C PHE A 201 4.83 -10.45 -2.76
N GLY A 202 4.07 -10.26 -3.83
CA GLY A 202 2.79 -10.94 -4.07
C GLY A 202 2.94 -12.40 -4.50
N SER A 203 3.95 -12.71 -5.31
CA SER A 203 4.21 -14.07 -5.84
C SER A 203 4.87 -14.98 -4.79
N ASN A 204 5.58 -14.41 -3.83
CA ASN A 204 6.21 -15.13 -2.71
C ASN A 204 5.22 -15.62 -1.64
N LEU A 205 3.92 -15.36 -1.79
CA LEU A 205 2.89 -15.87 -0.89
C LEU A 205 2.53 -17.35 -1.13
N SER A 206 2.99 -17.93 -2.23
CA SER A 206 2.66 -19.29 -2.65
C SER A 206 3.83 -20.28 -2.57
N VAL A 207 5.04 -19.82 -2.29
CA VAL A 207 6.26 -20.65 -2.27
C VAL A 207 6.97 -20.44 -0.94
N GLU A 208 7.40 -21.53 -0.31
CA GLU A 208 8.18 -21.57 0.95
C GLU A 208 9.57 -20.93 0.82
N THR A 209 9.79 -20.04 -0.16
CA THR A 209 11.06 -19.33 -0.32
C THR A 209 11.13 -18.23 0.74
N PRO A 210 12.10 -18.27 1.67
CA PRO A 210 12.27 -17.21 2.65
C PRO A 210 12.48 -15.89 1.93
N ILE A 211 11.66 -14.90 2.25
CA ILE A 211 11.85 -13.56 1.68
C ILE A 211 13.25 -13.07 2.05
N ASP A 212 13.99 -12.62 1.04
CA ASP A 212 15.34 -12.08 1.23
C ASP A 212 15.30 -10.84 2.15
N ASN A 213 15.69 -11.04 3.41
CA ASN A 213 15.82 -9.98 4.40
C ASN A 213 16.74 -8.85 3.93
N LEU A 214 17.69 -9.15 3.04
CA LEU A 214 18.56 -8.14 2.44
C LEU A 214 17.79 -7.22 1.50
N LEU A 215 16.96 -7.75 0.61
CA LEU A 215 16.13 -6.94 -0.27
C LEU A 215 15.16 -6.07 0.55
N VAL A 216 14.51 -6.64 1.58
CA VAL A 216 13.63 -5.88 2.49
C VAL A 216 14.39 -4.71 3.11
N ARG A 217 15.59 -4.95 3.65
CA ARG A 217 16.44 -3.90 4.22
C ARG A 217 16.79 -2.83 3.18
N ARG A 218 17.22 -3.22 1.97
CA ARG A 218 17.57 -2.28 0.89
C ARG A 218 16.38 -1.41 0.46
N LEU A 219 15.18 -1.99 0.40
CA LEU A 219 13.94 -1.23 0.12
C LEU A 219 13.63 -0.21 1.22
N LEU A 220 13.82 -0.58 2.49
CA LEU A 220 13.64 0.34 3.62
C LEU A 220 14.68 1.46 3.62
N GLU A 221 15.88 1.19 3.09
CA GLU A 221 17.01 2.12 2.99
C GLU A 221 17.02 3.00 1.71
N ILE A 222 15.96 2.94 0.89
CA ILE A 222 15.78 3.82 -0.29
C ILE A 222 15.95 5.33 0.01
N PRO A 223 15.45 5.87 1.15
CA PRO A 223 15.65 7.29 1.49
C PRO A 223 17.13 7.70 1.57
N GLN A 224 17.98 6.81 2.06
CA GLN A 224 19.43 6.98 2.17
C GLN A 224 20.06 7.04 0.77
N LEU A 225 19.70 6.09 -0.11
CA LEU A 225 20.18 6.02 -1.49
C LEU A 225 19.81 7.28 -2.29
N THR A 226 18.58 7.77 -2.10
CA THR A 226 18.04 8.92 -2.87
C THR A 226 18.39 10.27 -2.25
N ARG A 227 19.10 10.28 -1.11
CA ARG A 227 19.42 11.48 -0.32
C ARG A 227 18.18 12.29 0.07
N ILE A 228 17.06 11.62 0.34
CA ILE A 228 15.82 12.23 0.84
C ILE A 228 15.62 11.72 2.26
N ARG A 229 15.63 12.60 3.27
CA ARG A 229 15.36 12.20 4.67
C ARG A 229 16.20 10.98 5.11
N GLN A 230 17.51 11.05 4.91
CA GLN A 230 18.46 9.94 5.07
C GLN A 230 18.49 9.27 6.47
N GLN A 231 17.89 9.90 7.49
CA GLN A 231 17.79 9.33 8.83
C GLN A 231 16.48 8.55 9.07
N GLU A 232 15.58 8.51 8.08
CA GLU A 232 14.26 7.88 8.16
C GLU A 232 14.23 6.65 7.24
N LEU A 233 13.44 5.62 7.62
CA LEU A 233 13.17 4.48 6.75
C LEU A 233 12.06 4.83 5.75
N LEU A 234 11.94 4.06 4.66
CA LEU A 234 10.87 4.24 3.68
C LEU A 234 9.48 4.27 4.35
N THR A 235 9.26 3.41 5.34
CA THR A 235 8.00 3.28 6.08
C THR A 235 7.70 4.47 7.00
N ASP A 236 8.70 5.28 7.35
CA ASP A 236 8.54 6.49 8.16
C ASP A 236 8.11 7.71 7.34
N LEU A 237 8.18 7.62 6.01
CA LEU A 237 7.86 8.70 5.08
C LEU A 237 6.38 8.70 4.65
N SER A 238 5.83 9.89 4.48
CA SER A 238 4.53 10.06 3.82
C SER A 238 4.57 9.55 2.37
N THR A 239 3.41 9.21 1.81
CA THR A 239 3.35 8.70 0.42
C THR A 239 3.95 9.67 -0.59
N SER A 240 3.87 10.97 -0.31
CA SER A 240 4.46 11.99 -1.17
C SER A 240 6.00 12.01 -1.10
N PHE A 241 6.59 11.73 0.05
CA PHE A 241 8.05 11.60 0.19
C PHE A 241 8.56 10.28 -0.39
N ARG A 242 7.84 9.17 -0.19
CA ARG A 242 8.19 7.88 -0.81
C ARG A 242 8.15 7.95 -2.34
N ALA A 243 7.14 8.59 -2.92
CA ALA A 243 7.06 8.81 -4.36
C ALA A 243 8.28 9.56 -4.90
N ARG A 244 8.73 10.63 -4.23
CA ARG A 244 9.96 11.34 -4.61
C ARG A 244 11.21 10.48 -4.52
N CYS A 245 11.27 9.54 -3.59
CA CYS A 245 12.38 8.59 -3.53
C CYS A 245 12.38 7.70 -4.78
N TYR A 246 11.22 7.13 -5.15
CA TYR A 246 11.11 6.30 -6.34
C TYR A 246 11.40 7.09 -7.62
N GLU A 247 10.92 8.34 -7.72
CA GLU A 247 11.24 9.25 -8.82
C GLU A 247 12.76 9.42 -8.94
N ARG A 248 13.47 9.70 -7.84
CA ARG A 248 14.95 9.80 -7.85
C ARG A 248 15.68 8.50 -8.18
N LEU A 249 15.08 7.34 -7.88
CA LEU A 249 15.67 6.04 -8.24
C LEU A 249 15.58 5.77 -9.74
N VAL A 250 14.54 6.26 -10.42
CA VAL A 250 14.31 5.96 -11.84
C VAL A 250 14.73 7.10 -12.78
N CYS A 251 14.85 8.34 -12.29
CA CYS A 251 15.31 9.47 -13.11
C CYS A 251 16.82 9.40 -13.33
N HIS A 252 17.23 9.37 -14.60
CA HIS A 252 18.60 9.63 -15.01
C HIS A 252 18.81 11.14 -15.16
N PRO A 253 19.85 11.73 -14.55
CA PRO A 253 20.11 13.17 -14.65
C PRO A 253 20.43 13.69 -16.06
N ASN A 254 20.58 12.83 -17.08
CA ASN A 254 21.06 13.21 -18.42
C ASN A 254 20.13 12.85 -19.60
N GLU A 255 18.88 12.42 -19.42
CA GLU A 255 17.96 12.21 -20.57
C GLU A 255 17.26 13.51 -21.02
N GLY A 256 18.01 14.60 -21.03
CA GLY A 256 17.58 15.93 -21.45
C GLY A 256 18.52 16.59 -22.44
N ASP A 257 19.44 15.86 -23.05
CA ASP A 257 20.20 16.30 -24.23
C ASP A 257 20.93 15.11 -24.86
N ILE A 258 21.14 15.14 -26.17
CA ILE A 258 21.75 14.11 -27.06
C ILE A 258 20.71 13.34 -27.91
N ASP A 259 20.28 14.06 -28.94
CA ASP A 259 19.98 13.51 -30.25
C ASP A 259 21.23 12.80 -30.85
N ARG A 260 20.99 11.70 -31.58
CA ARG A 260 21.90 10.98 -32.49
C ARG A 260 23.26 10.50 -31.96
N ARG A 261 23.36 9.17 -31.80
CA ARG A 261 24.36 8.35 -32.51
C ARG A 261 23.99 6.87 -32.42
N HIS A 262 23.73 6.28 -33.59
CA HIS A 262 23.82 4.83 -33.77
C HIS A 262 25.26 4.39 -33.48
N ASP A 263 25.41 3.33 -32.68
CA ASP A 263 26.60 2.49 -32.79
C ASP A 263 26.25 1.03 -32.48
N HIS A 264 26.65 0.15 -33.39
CA HIS A 264 26.44 -1.28 -33.33
C HIS A 264 27.56 -1.90 -32.48
N GLY A 265 27.29 -2.17 -31.21
CA GLY A 265 28.22 -2.85 -30.30
C GLY A 265 27.77 -4.28 -29.98
N ALA A 266 28.52 -5.26 -30.47
CA ALA A 266 28.26 -6.69 -30.42
C ALA A 266 27.93 -7.22 -29.00
N GLY A 267 26.76 -7.85 -28.88
CA GLY A 267 26.38 -8.63 -27.71
C GLY A 267 27.20 -9.91 -27.62
N ARG A 268 28.14 -9.97 -26.67
CA ARG A 268 28.69 -11.24 -26.18
C ARG A 268 27.62 -11.93 -25.34
N ALA A 269 26.95 -12.92 -25.93
CA ALA A 269 26.15 -13.88 -25.22
C ALA A 269 27.06 -14.68 -24.27
N LEU A 270 26.92 -14.47 -22.97
CA LEU A 270 27.49 -15.38 -21.99
C LEU A 270 26.53 -16.57 -21.87
N ALA A 271 26.94 -17.69 -22.44
CA ALA A 271 26.27 -18.96 -22.27
C ALA A 271 26.69 -19.65 -20.96
N SER A 272 25.72 -20.36 -20.39
CA SER A 272 25.81 -21.46 -19.43
C SER A 272 26.08 -21.15 -17.95
N ALA A 273 25.12 -21.51 -17.08
CA ALA A 273 25.22 -22.70 -16.22
C ALA A 273 23.86 -22.93 -15.53
N GLY A 274 23.37 -24.16 -15.61
CA GLY A 274 22.06 -24.55 -15.10
C GLY A 274 21.94 -24.44 -13.59
N THR A 275 20.99 -23.61 -13.16
CA THR A 275 20.18 -23.83 -11.95
C THR A 275 18.76 -23.45 -12.35
N LYS A 276 17.75 -24.22 -11.93
CA LYS A 276 16.33 -23.86 -12.08
C LYS A 276 16.00 -22.69 -11.15
N ASP A 277 16.67 -21.55 -11.33
CA ASP A 277 16.33 -20.32 -10.62
C ASP A 277 15.02 -19.84 -11.22
N SER A 278 13.97 -19.73 -10.42
CA SER A 278 12.71 -19.23 -10.92
C SER A 278 12.96 -17.82 -11.48
N GLY A 279 12.25 -17.41 -12.55
CA GLY A 279 12.44 -16.07 -13.11
C GLY A 279 12.29 -14.94 -12.08
N LEU A 280 11.56 -15.22 -10.99
CA LEU A 280 11.38 -14.37 -9.84
C LEU A 280 12.67 -14.20 -9.01
N ASP A 281 13.44 -15.28 -8.78
CA ASP A 281 14.69 -15.25 -8.02
C ASP A 281 15.74 -14.37 -8.71
N LEU A 282 15.82 -14.44 -10.04
CA LEU A 282 16.65 -13.54 -10.83
C LEU A 282 16.27 -12.08 -10.62
N LEU A 283 14.97 -11.76 -10.66
CA LEU A 283 14.49 -10.39 -10.46
C LEU A 283 14.71 -9.88 -9.04
N ILE A 284 14.56 -10.73 -8.03
CA ILE A 284 14.89 -10.43 -6.63
C ILE A 284 16.37 -10.06 -6.52
N ARG A 285 17.27 -10.88 -7.09
CA ARG A 285 18.72 -10.61 -7.09
C ARG A 285 19.05 -9.31 -7.83
N MET A 286 18.51 -9.11 -9.03
CA MET A 286 18.74 -7.90 -9.83
C MET A 286 18.28 -6.63 -9.10
N LEU A 287 17.06 -6.64 -8.54
CA LEU A 287 16.55 -5.49 -7.78
C LEU A 287 17.38 -5.24 -6.54
N SER A 288 17.70 -6.31 -5.80
CA SER A 288 18.54 -6.21 -4.62
C SER A 288 19.86 -5.55 -5.00
N ASP A 289 20.57 -6.06 -6.01
CA ASP A 289 21.88 -5.55 -6.41
C ASP A 289 21.86 -4.12 -6.94
N ALA A 290 20.81 -3.74 -7.67
CA ALA A 290 20.62 -2.35 -8.08
C ALA A 290 20.50 -1.42 -6.86
N LEU A 291 19.79 -1.85 -5.81
CA LEU A 291 19.62 -1.08 -4.56
C LEU A 291 20.85 -1.17 -3.62
N ARG A 292 21.98 -1.74 -4.04
CA ARG A 292 23.17 -1.84 -3.21
C ARG A 292 23.78 -0.45 -2.97
N PRO A 293 24.11 -0.08 -1.72
CA PRO A 293 24.84 1.16 -1.45
C PRO A 293 26.23 1.14 -2.12
N LYS A 294 26.60 2.17 -2.88
CA LYS A 294 27.97 2.34 -3.40
C LYS A 294 28.92 2.59 -2.23
N ARG A 295 30.01 1.81 -2.14
CA ARG A 295 31.11 2.07 -1.19
C ARG A 295 32.06 3.09 -1.81
N GLY A 296 32.09 4.33 -1.30
CA GLY A 296 33.05 5.37 -1.70
C GLY A 296 32.64 6.77 -1.27
N ARG A 297 33.61 7.63 -0.90
CA ARG A 297 33.37 9.07 -0.67
C ARG A 297 32.97 9.72 -1.99
N PRO A 298 31.87 10.50 -2.07
CA PRO A 298 31.50 11.21 -3.29
C PRO A 298 32.58 12.25 -3.61
N THR A 299 33.18 12.19 -4.80
CA THR A 299 33.94 13.30 -5.36
C THR A 299 32.97 14.42 -5.75
N ALA A 300 33.34 15.67 -5.46
CA ALA A 300 32.54 16.83 -5.82
C ALA A 300 32.37 16.89 -7.34
N GLY A 301 31.14 16.70 -7.83
CA GLY A 301 30.80 16.74 -9.25
C GLY A 301 30.13 15.48 -9.81
N ASP A 302 29.97 14.40 -9.02
CA ASP A 302 29.34 13.17 -9.52
C ASP A 302 27.80 13.34 -9.60
N SER A 303 27.34 13.90 -10.72
CA SER A 303 25.92 13.96 -11.11
C SER A 303 25.41 12.63 -11.63
N ARG A 304 26.20 11.55 -11.65
CA ARG A 304 25.75 10.24 -12.16
C ARG A 304 24.60 9.68 -11.31
N SER A 305 23.68 9.00 -11.98
CA SER A 305 22.62 8.22 -11.34
C SER A 305 23.19 7.41 -10.17
N ILE A 306 22.57 7.59 -8.99
CA ILE A 306 23.01 6.91 -7.77
C ILE A 306 22.75 5.39 -7.89
N VAL A 307 21.73 5.01 -8.68
CA VAL A 307 21.25 3.64 -8.87
C VAL A 307 20.76 3.43 -10.32
N ASP A 308 21.33 2.46 -11.05
CA ASP A 308 20.84 2.10 -12.40
C ASP A 308 19.81 0.96 -12.33
N LEU A 309 18.54 1.28 -12.58
CA LEU A 309 17.43 0.31 -12.63
C LEU A 309 17.07 -0.13 -14.06
N THR A 310 17.76 0.37 -15.09
CA THR A 310 17.37 0.17 -16.49
C THR A 310 17.33 -1.31 -16.85
N HIS A 311 18.39 -2.04 -16.52
CA HIS A 311 18.49 -3.48 -16.78
C HIS A 311 17.40 -4.27 -16.04
N PHE A 312 17.17 -3.97 -14.75
CA PHE A 312 16.10 -4.60 -13.96
C PHE A 312 14.72 -4.37 -14.58
N LEU A 313 14.38 -3.13 -14.90
CA LEU A 313 13.07 -2.78 -15.46
C LEU A 313 12.86 -3.43 -16.83
N THR A 314 13.88 -3.45 -17.69
CA THR A 314 13.79 -4.09 -19.01
C THR A 314 13.56 -5.59 -18.88
N THR A 315 14.34 -6.30 -18.05
CA THR A 315 14.15 -7.73 -17.82
C THR A 315 12.77 -8.05 -17.24
N ALA A 316 12.29 -7.29 -16.25
CA ALA A 316 10.96 -7.48 -15.67
C ALA A 316 9.82 -7.37 -16.70
N GLN A 317 9.99 -6.52 -17.73
CA GLN A 317 9.02 -6.39 -18.82
C GLN A 317 9.04 -7.58 -19.78
N HIS A 318 10.23 -8.12 -20.10
CA HIS A 318 10.34 -9.30 -20.95
C HIS A 318 9.76 -10.56 -20.29
N MET A 319 9.83 -10.67 -18.96
CA MET A 319 9.35 -11.84 -18.22
C MET A 319 7.83 -11.86 -17.99
N SER A 320 7.07 -10.97 -18.61
CA SER A 320 5.60 -10.93 -18.56
C SER A 320 4.96 -10.87 -17.16
N LEU A 321 5.72 -10.53 -16.11
CA LEU A 321 5.11 -10.17 -14.82
C LEU A 321 4.17 -8.97 -14.98
N ILE A 322 4.43 -8.13 -15.99
CA ILE A 322 3.69 -6.90 -16.27
C ILE A 322 2.64 -7.15 -17.38
N SER A 323 1.38 -7.38 -16.99
CA SER A 323 0.26 -7.28 -17.94
C SER A 323 -0.12 -5.80 -18.16
N MET A 324 0.26 -5.24 -19.31
CA MET A 324 -0.24 -3.94 -19.76
C MET A 324 -1.48 -4.12 -20.65
N SER A 325 -2.67 -4.28 -20.05
CA SER A 325 -3.92 -4.05 -20.78
C SER A 325 -4.34 -2.57 -20.64
N PRO A 326 -4.42 -1.79 -21.73
CA PRO A 326 -4.99 -0.45 -21.68
C PRO A 326 -6.52 -0.55 -21.66
N LYS A 327 -7.15 -0.43 -20.49
CA LYS A 327 -8.61 -0.27 -20.41
C LYS A 327 -9.00 1.20 -20.25
N SER A 328 -9.65 1.70 -21.31
CA SER A 328 -10.66 2.77 -21.37
C SER A 328 -10.48 3.98 -20.41
N ARG A 329 -10.04 5.10 -20.99
CA ARG A 329 -10.10 6.43 -20.35
C ARG A 329 -11.57 6.89 -20.25
N ARG A 330 -12.25 6.60 -19.14
CA ARG A 330 -13.39 7.44 -18.71
C ARG A 330 -12.85 8.74 -18.11
N ARG A 331 -13.19 9.87 -18.74
CA ARG A 331 -12.93 11.23 -18.26
C ARG A 331 -13.75 11.44 -16.97
N ASN A 332 -13.07 11.43 -15.82
CA ASN A 332 -13.66 11.93 -14.57
C ASN A 332 -13.18 13.36 -14.36
N ALA A 333 -14.10 14.24 -13.95
CA ALA A 333 -13.88 15.65 -13.62
C ALA A 333 -13.12 15.82 -12.29
N THR A 334 -11.92 15.24 -12.19
CA THR A 334 -11.04 15.39 -11.03
C THR A 334 -9.77 16.09 -11.48
N ALA A 335 -9.35 17.13 -10.76
CA ALA A 335 -8.11 17.84 -11.06
C ALA A 335 -6.92 16.85 -11.04
N ILE A 336 -6.23 16.73 -12.18
CA ILE A 336 -5.06 15.88 -12.35
C ILE A 336 -3.82 16.75 -12.13
N VAL A 337 -2.95 16.34 -11.21
CA VAL A 337 -1.64 16.96 -11.02
C VAL A 337 -0.57 15.99 -11.51
N ARG A 338 0.29 16.45 -12.42
CA ARG A 338 1.39 15.62 -12.96
C ARG A 338 2.63 15.69 -12.05
N CYS A 339 3.36 14.59 -11.98
CA CYS A 339 4.71 14.55 -11.44
C CYS A 339 5.70 15.34 -12.33
N ARG A 340 6.80 15.84 -11.75
CA ARG A 340 7.86 16.64 -12.41
C ARG A 340 9.07 15.81 -12.89
N CYS A 341 8.90 14.50 -12.96
CA CYS A 341 9.90 13.53 -13.37
C CYS A 341 10.23 13.60 -14.87
#